data_AF-A0A928YV90-F1
#
_entry.id   AF-A0A928YV90-F1
#
_cell.length_a   1.000
_cell.length_b   1.000
_cell.length_c   1.000
_cell.angle_alpha   90.00
_cell.angle_beta   90.00
_cell.angle_gamma   90.00
#
_symmetry.space_group_name_H-M   'P 1'
#
loop_
_entity.id
_entity.type
_entity.pdbx_description
1 polymer ?
#
loop_
_entity_poly.entity_id
_entity_poly.type
_entity_poly.pdbx_seq_one_letter_code
_entity_poly.pdbx_strand_id
1 'polypeptide(L)'
;MDCKTATLVYRSGNAIENIRQLFPEAWEFLEKQAFAFVQHQADEFDSQLKKIVGQTDFEFRITHRDDTEQLTKDISELLGDITSRLLLERHFSGVVGQPIFFHTICCSSHLTTERQITLAEVLPIQQAAVQLQ
;
A
#
# COMPACT_ATOMS: atom_id res chain seq x y z
N MET A 1 0.02 -13.10 4.92
CA MET A 1 -0.48 -13.43 6.27
C MET A 1 -0.34 -14.93 6.53
N ASP A 2 0.16 -15.35 7.69
CA ASP A 2 0.21 -16.78 8.03
C ASP A 2 -1.17 -17.33 8.50
N CYS A 3 -1.31 -18.66 8.57
CA CYS A 3 -2.58 -19.30 8.95
C CYS A 3 -3.03 -18.98 10.39
N LYS A 4 -2.11 -18.69 11.31
CA LYS A 4 -2.44 -18.35 12.71
C LYS A 4 -3.03 -16.96 12.76
N THR A 5 -2.40 -15.99 12.12
CA THR A 5 -2.88 -14.61 12.02
C THR A 5 -4.19 -14.56 11.24
N ALA A 6 -4.31 -15.27 10.12
CA ALA A 6 -5.55 -15.38 9.36
C ALA A 6 -6.71 -15.95 10.20
N THR A 7 -6.42 -16.89 11.11
CA THR A 7 -7.41 -17.42 12.05
C THR A 7 -7.91 -16.33 13.00
N LEU A 8 -7.00 -15.51 13.56
CA LEU A 8 -7.36 -14.41 14.45
C LEU A 8 -8.15 -13.33 13.73
N VAL A 9 -7.76 -13.00 12.49
CA VAL A 9 -8.42 -11.98 11.67
C VAL A 9 -9.81 -12.43 11.20
N TYR A 10 -9.96 -13.63 10.66
CA TYR A 10 -11.16 -14.01 9.91
C TYR A 10 -12.18 -14.84 10.67
N ARG A 11 -11.83 -15.49 11.78
CA ARG A 11 -12.82 -16.27 12.56
C ARG A 11 -13.72 -15.42 13.43
N SER A 12 -13.25 -14.24 13.81
CA SER A 12 -14.05 -13.26 14.53
C SER A 12 -14.94 -12.51 13.53
N GLY A 13 -16.18 -12.18 13.91
CA GLY A 13 -17.18 -11.60 12.99
C GLY A 13 -16.87 -10.19 12.46
N ASN A 14 -15.74 -9.58 12.84
CA ASN A 14 -15.32 -8.25 12.40
C ASN A 14 -13.85 -8.22 11.94
N ALA A 15 -13.61 -8.68 10.71
CA ALA A 15 -12.26 -8.83 10.16
C ALA A 15 -11.48 -7.50 10.07
N ILE A 16 -12.13 -6.40 9.71
CA ILE A 16 -11.45 -5.11 9.55
C ILE A 16 -10.97 -4.56 10.90
N GLU A 17 -11.78 -4.70 11.95
CA GLU A 17 -11.40 -4.29 13.31
C GLU A 17 -10.29 -5.18 13.86
N ASN A 18 -10.33 -6.49 13.58
CA ASN A 18 -9.24 -7.38 13.97
C ASN A 18 -7.93 -7.01 13.27
N ILE A 19 -7.96 -6.65 11.99
CA ILE A 19 -6.77 -6.15 11.27
C ILE A 19 -6.21 -4.91 11.97
N ARG A 20 -7.07 -3.93 12.28
CA ARG A 20 -6.67 -2.70 12.99
C ARG A 20 -6.02 -2.98 14.34
N GLN A 21 -6.55 -3.95 15.09
CA GLN A 21 -6.03 -4.30 16.42
C GLN A 21 -4.73 -5.10 16.36
N LEU A 22 -4.59 -6.00 15.39
CA LEU A 22 -3.41 -6.87 15.26
C LEU A 22 -2.24 -6.17 14.55
N PHE A 23 -2.53 -5.20 13.68
CA PHE A 23 -1.54 -4.48 12.89
C PHE A 23 -1.72 -2.95 12.99
N PRO A 24 -1.63 -2.37 14.20
CA PRO A 24 -1.95 -0.95 14.41
C PRO A 24 -1.01 -0.02 13.64
N GLU A 25 0.29 -0.30 13.61
CA GLU A 25 1.26 0.53 12.88
C GLU A 25 1.04 0.45 11.36
N ALA A 26 0.74 -0.74 10.84
CA ALA A 26 0.42 -0.92 9.41
C ALA A 26 -0.89 -0.24 9.04
N TRP A 27 -1.88 -0.26 9.94
CA TRP A 27 -3.13 0.46 9.78
C TRP A 27 -2.90 1.97 9.68
N GLU A 28 -2.22 2.57 10.66
CA GLU A 28 -1.92 4.01 10.69
C GLU A 28 -1.10 4.42 9.46
N PHE A 29 -0.16 3.57 9.04
CA PHE A 29 0.62 3.79 7.84
C PHE A 29 -0.25 3.82 6.58
N LEU A 30 -1.08 2.79 6.35
CA LEU A 30 -1.94 2.70 5.17
C LEU A 30 -2.96 3.85 5.13
N GLU A 31 -3.50 4.23 6.28
CA GLU A 31 -4.38 5.39 6.42
C GLU A 31 -3.67 6.66 5.98
N LYS A 32 -2.46 6.91 6.51
CA LYS A 32 -1.65 8.06 6.12
C LYS A 32 -1.35 8.07 4.62
N GLN A 33 -1.03 6.92 4.01
CA GLN A 33 -0.77 6.85 2.57
C GLN A 33 -2.02 7.15 1.74
N ALA A 34 -3.19 6.64 2.13
CA ALA A 34 -4.45 6.93 1.46
C ALA A 34 -4.74 8.44 1.47
N PHE A 35 -4.67 9.08 2.64
CA PHE A 35 -4.87 10.53 2.74
C PHE A 35 -3.80 11.33 2.00
N ALA A 36 -2.53 10.94 2.09
CA ALA A 36 -1.44 11.61 1.41
C ALA A 36 -1.57 11.54 -0.13
N PHE A 37 -2.06 10.41 -0.65
CA PHE A 37 -2.38 10.25 -2.07
C PHE A 37 -3.50 11.21 -2.49
N VAL A 38 -4.63 11.22 -1.79
CA VAL A 38 -5.80 12.09 -2.10
C VAL A 38 -5.45 13.57 -2.01
N GLN A 39 -4.61 13.95 -1.04
CA GLN A 39 -4.22 15.33 -0.80
C GLN A 39 -3.01 15.77 -1.65
N HIS A 40 -2.51 14.91 -2.53
CA HIS A 40 -1.31 15.13 -3.34
C HIS A 40 -0.13 15.63 -2.51
N GLN A 41 0.06 15.07 -1.31
CA GLN A 41 1.17 15.46 -0.43
C GLN A 41 2.49 15.12 -1.11
N ALA A 42 3.47 16.03 -1.03
CA ALA A 42 4.79 15.77 -1.58
C ALA A 42 5.48 14.62 -0.85
N ASP A 43 6.22 13.82 -1.61
CA ASP A 43 7.14 12.80 -1.11
C ASP A 43 8.40 12.83 -1.96
N GLU A 44 9.56 12.82 -1.32
CA GLU A 44 10.83 12.99 -2.02
C GLU A 44 11.12 11.79 -2.93
N PHE A 45 10.90 10.58 -2.42
CA PHE A 45 11.12 9.35 -3.17
C PHE A 45 10.14 9.24 -4.35
N ASP A 46 8.84 9.53 -4.11
CA ASP A 46 7.84 9.62 -5.17
C ASP A 46 8.25 10.62 -6.26
N SER A 47 8.73 11.80 -5.86
CA SER A 47 9.14 12.85 -6.78
C SER A 47 10.36 12.46 -7.61
N GLN A 48 11.33 11.77 -7.01
CA GLN A 48 12.49 11.26 -7.73
C GLN A 48 12.09 10.16 -8.72
N LEU A 49 11.22 9.24 -8.29
CA LEU A 49 10.75 8.15 -9.12
C LEU A 49 9.94 8.62 -10.33
N LYS A 50 9.02 9.58 -10.13
CA LYS A 50 8.24 10.18 -11.21
C LYS A 50 9.11 10.87 -12.27
N LYS A 51 10.29 11.40 -11.91
CA LYS A 51 11.25 11.93 -12.89
C LYS A 51 11.85 10.85 -13.78
N ILE A 52 12.03 9.63 -13.26
CA ILE A 52 12.55 8.48 -14.01
C ILE A 52 11.45 7.86 -14.87
N VAL A 53 10.28 7.61 -14.28
CA VAL A 53 9.13 7.00 -14.97
C VAL A 53 8.57 7.93 -16.06
N GLY A 54 8.58 9.25 -15.82
CA GLY A 54 7.99 10.23 -16.72
C GLY A 54 6.48 10.37 -16.53
N GLN A 55 5.80 10.82 -17.58
CA GLN A 55 4.35 11.02 -17.56
C GLN A 55 3.60 9.68 -17.62
N THR A 56 2.56 9.55 -16.80
CA THR A 56 1.64 8.41 -16.77
C THR A 56 0.21 8.89 -16.97
N ASP A 57 -0.63 8.05 -17.58
CA ASP A 57 -2.07 8.32 -17.77
C ASP A 57 -2.92 7.98 -16.53
N PHE A 58 -2.28 7.78 -15.39
CA PHE A 58 -2.89 7.44 -14.11
C PHE A 58 -2.08 8.07 -12.98
N GLU A 59 -2.74 8.29 -11.85
CA GLU A 59 -2.10 8.81 -10.66
C GLU A 59 -1.51 7.67 -9.82
N PHE A 60 -0.39 7.97 -9.19
CA PHE A 60 0.15 7.06 -8.20
C PHE A 60 0.94 7.83 -7.17
N ARG A 61 1.06 7.24 -6.00
CA ARG A 61 2.01 7.63 -4.97
C ARG A 61 2.84 6.41 -4.63
N ILE A 62 4.15 6.58 -4.58
CA ILE A 62 5.06 5.58 -4.04
C ILE A 62 5.76 6.13 -2.80
N THR A 63 5.85 5.32 -1.76
CA THR A 63 6.66 5.61 -0.59
C THR A 63 7.63 4.47 -0.36
N HIS A 64 8.85 4.79 0.03
CA HIS A 64 9.90 3.82 0.31
C HIS A 64 10.32 3.91 1.77
N ARG A 65 10.58 2.76 2.39
CA ARG A 65 10.87 2.65 3.81
C ARG A 65 12.01 1.68 4.06
N ASP A 66 13.20 2.22 4.22
CA ASP A 66 14.39 1.42 4.54
C ASP A 66 14.47 1.02 6.02
N ASP A 67 13.76 1.71 6.93
CA ASP A 67 14.21 1.76 8.33
C ASP A 67 13.39 0.96 9.37
N THR A 68 12.30 0.26 9.01
CA THR A 68 11.58 -0.59 9.99
C THR A 68 11.16 -1.93 9.42
N GLU A 69 11.93 -2.98 9.71
CA GLU A 69 11.64 -4.33 9.22
C GLU A 69 10.25 -4.84 9.58
N GLN A 70 9.75 -4.56 10.79
CA GLN A 70 8.47 -5.12 11.25
C GLN A 70 7.27 -4.56 10.48
N LEU A 71 7.15 -3.24 10.40
CA LEU A 71 6.06 -2.60 9.64
C LEU A 71 6.09 -2.99 8.15
N THR A 72 7.28 -3.13 7.56
CA THR A 72 7.42 -3.63 6.17
C THR A 72 6.92 -5.08 6.04
N LYS A 73 7.25 -5.95 7.00
CA LYS A 73 6.72 -7.33 7.05
C LYS A 73 5.20 -7.32 7.21
N ASP A 74 4.66 -6.53 8.12
CA ASP A 74 3.22 -6.44 8.40
C ASP A 74 2.43 -5.95 7.18
N ILE A 75 2.90 -4.91 6.50
CA ILE A 75 2.30 -4.42 5.24
C ILE A 75 2.35 -5.51 4.18
N SER A 76 3.49 -6.20 4.04
CA SER A 76 3.62 -7.30 3.08
C SER A 76 2.67 -8.46 3.40
N GLU A 77 2.47 -8.76 4.69
CA GLU A 77 1.53 -9.79 5.12
C GLU A 77 0.08 -9.42 4.82
N LEU A 78 -0.31 -8.17 5.08
CA LEU A 78 -1.66 -7.63 4.86
C LEU A 78 -1.99 -7.46 3.38
N LEU A 79 -1.05 -6.94 2.58
CA LEU A 79 -1.29 -6.69 1.16
C LEU A 79 -1.05 -7.95 0.32
N GLY A 80 -0.23 -8.88 0.79
CA GLY A 80 0.00 -10.19 0.16
C GLY A 80 -1.17 -11.17 0.34
N ASP A 81 -1.96 -11.05 1.41
CA ASP A 81 -3.23 -11.76 1.53
C ASP A 81 -4.35 -11.01 0.77
N ILE A 82 -4.92 -11.68 -0.23
CA ILE A 82 -5.91 -11.05 -1.12
C ILE A 82 -7.15 -10.56 -0.37
N THR A 83 -7.58 -11.27 0.68
CA THR A 83 -8.80 -10.94 1.40
C THR A 83 -8.59 -9.69 2.25
N SER A 84 -7.49 -9.61 2.99
CA SER A 84 -7.17 -8.41 3.79
C SER A 84 -6.92 -7.21 2.90
N ARG A 85 -6.20 -7.38 1.79
CA ARG A 85 -6.00 -6.29 0.82
C ARG A 85 -7.34 -5.73 0.33
N LEU A 86 -8.26 -6.58 -0.14
CA LEU A 86 -9.57 -6.13 -0.62
C LEU A 86 -10.42 -5.47 0.48
N LEU A 87 -10.33 -5.96 1.72
CA LEU A 87 -11.01 -5.33 2.87
C LEU A 87 -10.44 -3.94 3.17
N LEU A 88 -9.11 -3.80 3.16
CA LEU A 88 -8.41 -2.54 3.39
C LEU A 88 -8.69 -1.52 2.27
N GLU A 89 -8.59 -1.94 1.01
CA GLU A 89 -8.93 -1.10 -0.15
C GLU A 89 -10.37 -0.60 -0.06
N ARG A 90 -11.33 -1.49 0.22
CA ARG A 90 -12.74 -1.10 0.41
C ARG A 90 -12.93 -0.14 1.57
N HIS A 91 -12.29 -0.41 2.71
CA HIS A 91 -12.40 0.43 3.91
C HIS A 91 -11.84 1.82 3.65
N PHE A 92 -10.58 1.92 3.24
CA PHE A 92 -9.91 3.19 3.06
C PHE A 92 -10.48 3.99 1.89
N SER A 93 -10.94 3.33 0.82
CA SER A 93 -11.70 4.04 -0.23
C SER A 93 -12.94 4.74 0.32
N GLY A 94 -13.64 4.11 1.26
CA GLY A 94 -14.78 4.72 1.95
C GLY A 94 -14.39 5.87 2.87
N VAL A 95 -13.26 5.74 3.57
CA VAL A 95 -12.73 6.77 4.49
C VAL A 95 -12.30 8.04 3.73
N VAL A 96 -11.58 7.89 2.61
CA VAL A 96 -11.08 9.04 1.84
C VAL A 96 -12.06 9.53 0.76
N GLY A 97 -13.16 8.81 0.53
CA GLY A 97 -14.21 9.21 -0.40
C GLY A 97 -13.91 8.97 -1.88
N GLN A 98 -12.84 8.24 -2.22
CA GLN A 98 -12.50 7.85 -3.59
C GLN A 98 -11.82 6.48 -3.63
N PRO A 99 -11.84 5.76 -4.77
CA PRO A 99 -11.18 4.47 -4.89
C PRO A 99 -9.68 4.55 -4.59
N ILE A 100 -9.21 3.62 -3.76
CA ILE A 100 -7.80 3.45 -3.38
C ILE A 100 -7.42 1.99 -3.55
N PHE A 101 -6.29 1.76 -4.21
CA PHE A 101 -5.68 0.46 -4.39
C PHE A 101 -4.29 0.46 -3.78
N PHE A 102 -3.93 -0.65 -3.14
CA PHE A 102 -2.69 -0.79 -2.40
C PHE A 102 -1.85 -1.91 -2.98
N HIS A 103 -0.59 -1.62 -3.25
CA HIS A 103 0.36 -2.59 -3.77
C HIS A 103 1.69 -2.47 -3.03
N THR A 104 2.38 -3.59 -2.88
CA THR A 104 3.80 -3.61 -2.52
C THR A 104 4.61 -3.69 -3.81
N ILE A 105 5.60 -2.82 -3.96
CA ILE A 105 6.59 -2.86 -5.04
C ILE A 105 7.97 -2.81 -4.41
N CYS A 106 8.91 -3.62 -4.91
CA CYS A 106 10.14 -4.00 -4.21
C CYS A 106 9.92 -4.46 -2.74
N CYS A 107 11.00 -4.68 -1.98
CA CYS A 107 10.92 -5.16 -0.60
C CYS A 107 10.43 -4.11 0.41
N SER A 108 10.54 -2.82 0.06
CA SER A 108 10.38 -1.71 1.01
C SER A 108 9.52 -0.58 0.47
N SER A 109 8.94 -0.71 -0.73
CA SER A 109 8.11 0.33 -1.31
C SER A 109 6.64 -0.05 -1.38
N HIS A 110 5.81 0.95 -1.09
CA HIS A 110 4.37 0.86 -1.10
C HIS A 110 3.82 1.79 -2.17
N LEU A 111 2.93 1.26 -3.00
CA LEU A 111 2.28 1.94 -4.10
C LEU A 111 0.79 2.10 -3.78
N THR A 112 0.31 3.33 -3.90
CA THR A 112 -1.10 3.71 -3.78
C THR A 112 -1.57 4.30 -5.10
N THR A 113 -2.72 3.84 -5.61
CA THR A 113 -3.29 4.28 -6.90
C THR A 113 -4.80 4.44 -6.82
N GLU A 114 -5.40 5.18 -7.76
CA GLU A 114 -6.85 5.35 -7.89
C GLU A 114 -7.54 4.18 -8.60
N ARG A 115 -6.76 3.26 -9.18
CA ARG A 115 -7.26 2.07 -9.87
C ARG A 115 -6.31 0.89 -9.79
N GLN A 116 -6.83 -0.28 -10.16
CA GLN A 116 -5.98 -1.43 -10.48
C GLN A 116 -5.03 -1.08 -11.62
N ILE A 117 -3.78 -1.48 -11.44
CA ILE A 117 -2.70 -1.28 -12.41
C ILE A 117 -2.39 -2.57 -13.16
N THR A 118 -1.97 -2.42 -14.40
CA THR A 118 -1.52 -3.51 -15.26
C THR A 118 -0.01 -3.75 -15.12
N LEU A 119 0.47 -4.88 -15.64
CA LEU A 119 1.91 -5.16 -15.69
C LEU A 119 2.69 -4.08 -16.45
N ALA A 120 2.16 -3.58 -17.56
CA ALA A 120 2.81 -2.54 -18.37
C ALA A 120 2.97 -1.22 -17.60
N GLU A 121 2.05 -0.94 -16.67
CA GLU A 121 2.07 0.27 -15.84
C GLU A 121 3.00 0.11 -14.63
N VAL A 122 2.99 -1.04 -13.96
CA VAL A 122 3.78 -1.25 -12.73
C VAL A 122 5.25 -1.58 -12.99
N LEU A 123 5.58 -2.23 -14.11
CA LEU A 123 6.96 -2.62 -14.43
C LEU A 123 7.94 -1.44 -14.48
N PRO A 124 7.67 -0.32 -15.19
CA PRO A 124 8.57 0.83 -15.18
C PRO A 124 8.71 1.46 -13.79
N ILE A 125 7.63 1.47 -12.98
CA ILE A 125 7.68 1.94 -11.59
C ILE A 125 8.61 1.05 -10.77
N GLN A 126 8.50 -0.28 -10.87
CA GLN A 126 9.36 -1.23 -10.19
C GLN A 126 10.83 -1.08 -10.60
N GLN A 127 11.11 -0.89 -11.89
CA GLN A 127 12.47 -0.68 -12.40
C GLN A 127 13.08 0.61 -11.86
N ALA A 128 12.32 1.71 -11.87
CA ALA A 128 12.76 2.99 -11.33
C ALA A 128 12.97 2.94 -9.81
N ALA A 129 12.09 2.27 -9.07
CA ALA A 129 12.23 2.09 -7.62
C ALA A 129 13.50 1.34 -7.24
N VAL A 130 13.88 0.31 -8.00
CA VAL A 130 15.12 -0.46 -7.78
C VAL A 130 16.36 0.38 -8.12
N GLN A 131 16.28 1.30 -9.09
CA GLN A 131 17.41 2.17 -9.47
C GLN A 131 17.71 3.25 -8.41
N LEU A 132 16.71 3.64 -7.62
CA LEU A 132 16.84 4.68 -6.59
C LEU A 132 17.33 4.15 -5.22
N GLN A 133 17.49 2.82 -5.08
CA GLN A 133 18.12 2.18 -3.91
C GLN A 133 19.65 2.16 -4.06
#